data_AF-A0A4R4EXD8-F1
#
_entry.id   AF-A0A4R4EXD8-F1
#
_cell.length_a   1.000
_cell.length_b   1.000
_cell.length_c   1.000
_cell.angle_alpha   90.00
_cell.angle_beta   90.00
_cell.angle_gamma   90.00
#
_symmetry.space_group_name_H-M   'P 1'
#
loop_
_entity.id
_entity.type
_entity.pdbx_description
1 polymer ?
#
loop_
_entity_poly.entity_id
_entity_poly.type
_entity_poly.pdbx_seq_one_letter_code
_entity_poly.pdbx_strand_id
1 'polypeptide(L)' 'MSRSACFCIVLALAAISAGCATTSESTARAAPARWSGQTIVQDHAYIQQVETIARRRGIDVTWVHPPVKRRSRDD' A
#
# COMPACT_ATOMS: atom_id res chain seq x y z
N MET A 1 -31.17 0.07 41.83
CA MET A 1 -30.89 1.21 40.92
C MET A 1 -29.71 0.95 39.96
N SER A 2 -29.59 -0.24 39.37
CA SER A 2 -28.38 -0.61 38.57
C SER A 2 -28.68 -1.01 37.11
N ARG A 3 -29.95 -1.26 36.76
CA ARG A 3 -30.35 -1.69 35.41
C ARG A 3 -30.48 -0.54 34.40
N SER A 4 -30.97 0.62 34.85
CA SER A 4 -31.20 1.79 33.99
C SER A 4 -29.92 2.51 33.58
N ALA A 5 -28.90 2.56 34.45
CA ALA A 5 -27.61 3.19 34.15
C ALA A 5 -26.84 2.43 33.06
N CYS A 6 -26.91 1.10 33.08
CA CYS A 6 -26.26 0.25 32.07
C CYS A 6 -26.89 0.43 30.68
N PHE A 7 -28.22 0.60 30.62
CA PHE A 7 -28.94 0.81 29.36
C PHE A 7 -28.57 2.15 28.69
N CYS A 8 -28.42 3.22 29.46
CA CYS A 8 -27.99 4.52 28.94
C CYS A 8 -26.54 4.50 28.40
N ILE A 9 -25.66 3.73 29.04
CA ILE A 9 -24.26 3.60 28.61
C ILE A 9 -24.18 2.86 27.27
N VAL A 10 -24.96 1.80 27.06
CA VAL A 10 -24.98 1.05 25.79
C VAL A 10 -25.49 1.92 24.64
N LEU A 11 -26.52 2.74 24.87
CA LEU A 11 -27.05 3.68 23.87
C LEU A 11 -26.02 4.76 23.49
N ALA A 12 -25.23 5.25 24.44
CA ALA A 12 -24.20 6.25 24.18
C ALA A 12 -23.03 5.69 23.35
N LEU A 13 -22.62 4.43 23.56
CA LEU A 13 -21.57 3.80 22.76
C LEU A 13 -21.98 3.54 21.30
N ALA A 14 -23.25 3.24 21.05
CA ALA A 14 -23.74 2.99 19.69
C ALA A 14 -23.79 4.25 18.81
N ALA A 15 -23.92 5.44 19.41
CA ALA A 15 -23.94 6.70 18.66
C ALA A 15 -22.55 7.11 18.12
N ILE A 16 -21.47 6.58 18.70
CA ILE A 16 -20.08 6.96 18.34
C ILE A 16 -19.55 6.13 17.17
N SER A 17 -20.21 5.02 16.79
CA SER A 17 -19.76 4.13 15.71
C SER A 17 -20.31 4.47 14.32
N ALA A 18 -21.12 5.53 14.17
CA ALA A 18 -21.71 5.92 12.89
C ALA A 18 -20.78 6.76 11.97
N GLY A 19 -19.49 6.87 12.30
CA GLY A 19 -18.49 7.47 11.44
C GLY A 19 -18.06 6.53 10.31
N CYS A 20 -18.97 6.17 9.39
CA CYS A 20 -18.60 5.54 8.14
C CYS A 20 -17.74 6.53 7.34
N ALA A 21 -16.47 6.17 7.14
CA ALA A 21 -15.53 6.91 6.32
C ALA A 21 -16.15 7.18 4.94
N THR A 22 -16.47 8.45 4.66
CA THR A 22 -16.80 8.88 3.31
C THR A 22 -15.47 9.10 2.58
N THR A 23 -15.13 8.20 1.67
CA THR A 23 -14.03 8.41 0.73
C THR A 23 -14.58 9.22 -0.43
N SER A 24 -14.32 10.53 -0.45
CA SER A 24 -14.47 11.32 -1.66
C SER A 24 -13.36 10.93 -2.63
N GLU A 25 -13.57 9.89 -3.43
CA GLU A 25 -12.71 9.58 -4.57
C GLU A 25 -12.89 10.68 -5.62
N SER A 26 -12.05 11.72 -5.53
CA SER A 26 -11.80 12.61 -6.65
C SER A 26 -10.99 11.81 -7.66
N THR A 27 -11.68 11.10 -8.56
CA THR A 27 -11.04 10.50 -9.74
C THR A 27 -10.62 11.61 -10.69
N ALA A 28 -9.51 12.28 -10.37
CA ALA A 28 -8.78 13.07 -11.34
C ALA A 28 -8.32 12.12 -12.45
N ARG A 29 -9.04 12.10 -13.56
CA ARG A 29 -8.66 11.35 -14.75
C ARG A 29 -7.40 12.00 -15.31
N ALA A 30 -6.24 11.46 -14.95
CA ALA A 30 -4.97 11.91 -15.49
C ALA A 30 -4.99 11.71 -17.02
N ALA A 31 -4.65 12.78 -17.76
CA ALA A 31 -4.39 12.67 -19.20
C ALA A 31 -3.29 11.62 -19.45
N PRO A 32 -3.35 10.84 -20.54
CA PRO A 32 -2.32 9.84 -20.81
C PRO A 32 -0.96 10.55 -20.93
N ALA A 33 -0.07 10.26 -19.98
CA ALA A 33 1.29 10.77 -20.01
C ALA A 33 1.95 10.29 -21.31
N ARG A 34 2.38 11.24 -22.16
CA ARG A 34 3.24 10.92 -23.32
C ARG A 34 4.50 10.26 -22.76
N TRP A 35 4.84 9.08 -23.26
CA TRP A 35 5.99 8.29 -22.83
C TRP A 35 7.29 9.11 -22.98
N SER A 36 7.72 9.76 -21.90
CA SER A 36 8.84 10.70 -21.90
C SER A 36 10.15 9.95 -21.67
N GLY A 37 10.61 9.19 -22.67
CA GLY A 37 11.99 8.67 -22.71
C GLY A 37 12.50 7.89 -21.48
N GLN A 38 11.61 7.38 -20.61
CA GLN A 38 12.02 6.67 -19.40
C GLN A 38 12.50 5.28 -19.77
N THR A 39 13.73 4.95 -19.39
CA THR A 39 14.26 3.60 -19.53
C THR A 39 13.83 2.80 -18.30
N ILE A 40 13.07 1.73 -18.52
CA ILE A 40 12.76 0.75 -17.48
C ILE A 40 13.93 -0.23 -17.42
N VAL A 41 14.65 -0.24 -16.30
CA VAL A 41 15.78 -1.15 -16.07
C VAL A 41 15.46 -2.02 -14.86
N GLN A 42 15.86 -3.29 -14.89
CA GLN A 42 15.71 -4.17 -13.74
C GLN A 42 16.54 -3.68 -12.54
N ASP A 43 15.95 -3.67 -11.35
CA ASP A 43 16.63 -3.22 -10.14
C ASP A 43 17.47 -4.36 -9.54
N HIS A 44 18.64 -4.62 -10.16
CA HIS A 44 19.55 -5.68 -9.72
C HIS A 44 20.04 -5.49 -8.29
N ALA A 45 20.25 -4.25 -7.84
CA ALA A 45 20.73 -3.97 -6.49
C ALA A 45 19.69 -4.40 -5.45
N TYR A 46 18.42 -4.06 -5.69
CA TYR A 46 17.33 -4.50 -4.85
C TYR A 46 17.17 -6.04 -4.85
N ILE A 47 17.19 -6.66 -6.04
CA ILE A 47 17.07 -8.12 -6.18
C ILE A 47 18.17 -8.84 -5.39
N GLN A 48 19.43 -8.42 -5.56
CA GLN A 48 20.57 -9.01 -4.85
C GLN A 48 20.44 -8.87 -3.33
N GLN A 49 19.94 -7.73 -2.85
CA GLN A 49 19.74 -7.52 -1.42
C GLN A 49 18.69 -8.50 -0.87
N VAL A 50 17.55 -8.63 -1.55
CA VAL A 50 16.48 -9.57 -1.15
C VAL A 50 16.98 -11.01 -1.18
N GLU A 51 17.65 -11.41 -2.26
CA GLU A 51 18.19 -12.77 -2.42
C GLU A 51 19.24 -13.09 -1.34
N THR A 52 20.08 -12.12 -0.97
CA THR A 52 21.07 -12.29 0.09
C THR A 52 20.39 -12.55 1.44
N ILE A 53 19.35 -11.78 1.77
CA ILE A 53 18.59 -11.95 3.01
C ILE A 53 17.85 -13.28 3.00
N ALA A 54 17.22 -13.64 1.89
CA ALA A 54 16.48 -14.90 1.74
C ALA A 54 17.40 -16.11 1.91
N ARG A 55 18.56 -16.11 1.25
CA ARG A 55 19.57 -17.17 1.39
C ARG A 55 20.02 -17.35 2.83
N ARG A 56 20.30 -16.25 3.54
CA ARG A 56 20.70 -16.29 4.96
C ARG A 56 19.62 -16.90 5.86
N ARG A 57 18.36 -16.89 5.41
CA ARG A 57 17.20 -17.44 6.13
C ARG A 57 16.76 -18.81 5.62
N GLY A 58 17.45 -19.39 4.64
CA GLY A 58 17.05 -20.65 4.01
C GLY A 58 15.73 -20.54 3.23
N ILE A 59 15.38 -19.34 2.76
CA ILE A 59 14.17 -19.09 1.97
C ILE A 59 14.55 -19.10 0.49
N ASP A 60 13.79 -19.83 -0.32
CA ASP A 60 13.90 -19.79 -1.77
C ASP A 60 12.98 -18.70 -2.36
N VAL A 61 13.48 -17.95 -3.33
CA VAL A 61 12.78 -16.80 -3.92
C VAL A 61 12.64 -17.01 -5.41
N THR A 62 11.40 -17.00 -5.88
CA THR A 62 11.07 -16.97 -7.31
C THR A 62 10.37 -15.66 -7.65
N TRP A 63 10.95 -14.89 -8.56
CA TRP A 63 10.37 -13.63 -9.02
C TRP A 63 9.42 -13.87 -10.20
N VAL A 64 8.12 -13.66 -9.99
CA VAL A 64 7.13 -13.70 -11.08
C VAL A 64 7.18 -12.40 -11.88
N HIS A 65 7.27 -11.26 -11.20
CA HIS A 65 7.46 -9.93 -11.80
C HIS A 65 8.62 -9.22 -11.09
N PRO A 66 9.87 -9.39 -11.56
CA PRO A 66 11.01 -8.81 -10.89
C PRO A 66 10.91 -7.27 -10.85
N PRO A 67 11.38 -6.64 -9.77
CA PRO A 67 11.28 -5.20 -9.58
C PRO A 67 12.14 -4.46 -10.60
N VAL A 68 11.59 -3.34 -11.08
CA VAL A 68 12.23 -2.45 -12.06
C VAL A 68 12.33 -1.05 -11.49
N LYS A 69 13.41 -0.35 -11.86
CA LYS A 69 13.62 1.06 -11.58
C LYS A 69 13.45 1.86 -12.86
N ARG A 70 12.73 2.98 -12.77
CA ARG A 70 12.66 3.96 -13.85
C ARG A 70 13.89 4.85 -13.76
N ARG A 71 14.63 4.96 -14.87
CA ARG A 71 15.64 6.01 -15.03
C ARG A 71 15.16 7.04 -16.03
N SER A 72 15.43 8.31 -15.71
CA SER A 72 15.41 9.37 -16.73
C SER A 72 16.52 9.10 -17.74
N ARG A 73 16.32 9.55 -18.98
CA ARG A 73 17.32 9.41 -20.04
C ARG A 73 18.63 10.17 -19.76
N ASP A 74 18.60 11.14 -18.86
CA ASP A 74 19.72 12.04 -18.55
C ASP A 74 20.51 11.65 -17.27
N ASP A 75 20.37 10.40 -16.82
CA ASP A 75 20.90 9.87 -15.54
C ASP A 75 22.04 8.85 -15.73
#